data_AF-A0A9E9C8X6-F1
#
_entry.id   AF-A0A9E9C8X6-F1
#
_cell.length_a   1.000
_cell.length_b   1.000
_cell.length_c   1.000
_cell.angle_alpha   90.00
_cell.angle_beta   90.00
_cell.angle_gamma   90.00
#
_symmetry.space_group_name_H-M   'P 1'
#
loop_
_entity.id
_entity.type
_entity.pdbx_description
1 polymer ?
#
loop_
_entity_poly.entity_id
_entity_poly.type
_entity_poly.pdbx_seq_one_letter_code
_entity_poly.pdbx_strand_id
1 'polypeptide(L)' 'MDTHPQLSLEQEFNHRSFADQVRRMSREQAQEILIKFHEDMLVRENLYRDMLKNAWGIGQEDWLTDSLFSAG' A
#
# COMPACT_ATOMS: atom_id res chain seq x y z
N MET A 1 -10.46 21.18 3.83
CA MET A 1 -11.42 20.17 3.35
C MET A 1 -10.85 18.83 3.77
N ASP A 2 -11.36 18.28 4.87
CA ASP A 2 -10.88 17.01 5.41
C ASP A 2 -11.50 15.88 4.57
N THR A 3 -10.88 15.57 3.44
CA THR A 3 -11.34 14.49 2.57
C THR A 3 -10.86 13.16 3.14
N HIS A 4 -11.55 12.65 4.15
CA HIS A 4 -11.48 11.22 4.45
C HIS A 4 -12.04 10.47 3.23
N PRO A 5 -11.25 9.65 2.51
CA PRO A 5 -11.78 8.86 1.41
C PRO A 5 -12.83 7.92 1.99
N GLN A 6 -14.08 8.10 1.56
CA GLN A 6 -15.15 7.19 1.93
C GLN A 6 -14.98 5.89 1.14
N LEU A 7 -15.25 4.77 1.80
CA LEU A 7 -15.30 3.48 1.12
C LEU A 7 -16.44 3.49 0.10
N SER A 8 -16.27 2.81 -1.03
CA SER A 8 -17.39 2.52 -1.93
C SER A 8 -18.34 1.51 -1.29
N LEU A 9 -19.59 1.43 -1.78
CA LEU A 9 -20.58 0.46 -1.30
C LEU A 9 -20.04 -0.98 -1.35
N GLU A 10 -19.31 -1.32 -2.41
CA GLU A 10 -18.69 -2.64 -2.57
C GLU A 10 -17.57 -2.86 -1.54
N GLN A 11 -16.79 -1.84 -1.23
CA GLN A 11 -15.75 -1.91 -0.20
C GLN A 11 -16.36 -2.07 1.20
N GLU A 12 -17.46 -1.38 1.50
CA GLU A 12 -18.22 -1.55 2.75
C GLU A 12 -18.80 -2.96 2.86
N PHE A 13 -19.41 -3.47 1.78
CA PHE A 13 -19.92 -4.84 1.73
C PHE A 13 -18.81 -5.86 1.97
N ASN A 14 -17.67 -5.70 1.28
CA ASN A 14 -16.51 -6.57 1.46
C ASN A 14 -15.97 -6.52 2.90
N HIS A 15 -15.89 -5.31 3.49
CA HIS A 15 -15.46 -5.15 4.88
C HIS A 15 -16.40 -5.87 5.85
N ARG A 16 -17.71 -5.74 5.65
CA ARG A 16 -18.72 -6.43 6.47
C ARG A 16 -18.59 -7.96 6.35
N SER A 17 -18.44 -8.48 5.13
CA SER A 17 -18.24 -9.91 4.88
C SER A 17 -16.98 -10.44 5.56
N PHE A 18 -15.87 -9.71 5.47
CA PHE A 18 -14.62 -10.05 6.16
C PHE A 18 -14.80 -10.06 7.68
N ALA A 19 -15.44 -9.04 8.26
CA ALA A 19 -15.70 -8.98 9.70
C ALA A 19 -16.52 -10.18 10.20
N ASP A 20 -17.55 -10.59 9.45
CA ASP A 20 -18.36 -11.76 9.78
C ASP A 20 -17.57 -13.07 9.66
N GLN A 21 -16.54 -13.14 8.83
CA GLN A 21 -15.59 -14.26 8.81
C GLN A 21 -14.67 -14.23 10.03
N VAL A 22 -14.07 -13.08 10.35
CA VAL A 22 -13.15 -12.93 11.50
C VAL A 22 -13.83 -13.30 12.82
N ARG A 23 -15.09 -12.92 13.02
CA ARG A 23 -15.87 -13.28 14.23
C ARG A 23 -16.05 -14.79 14.43
N ARG A 24 -15.92 -15.59 13.37
CA ARG A 24 -16.07 -17.04 13.40
C ARG A 24 -14.73 -17.79 13.49
N MET A 25 -13.61 -17.09 13.45
CA MET A 25 -12.28 -17.70 13.52
C MET A 25 -11.95 -18.13 14.94
N SER A 26 -11.16 -19.20 15.07
CA SER A 26 -10.47 -19.49 16.33
C SER A 26 -9.43 -18.41 16.63
N ARG A 27 -8.96 -18.36 17.87
CA ARG A 27 -7.90 -17.42 18.27
C ARG A 27 -6.63 -17.62 17.45
N GLU A 28 -6.24 -18.86 17.21
CA GLU A 28 -5.04 -19.23 16.47
C GLU A 28 -5.16 -18.78 15.00
N GLN A 29 -6.32 -19.05 14.38
CA GLN A 29 -6.60 -18.59 13.01
C GLN A 29 -6.57 -17.07 12.88
N ALA A 30 -7.17 -16.37 13.85
CA ALA A 30 -7.17 -14.90 13.87
C ALA A 30 -5.75 -14.33 14.05
N GLN A 31 -4.90 -14.96 14.88
CA GLN A 31 -3.50 -14.58 15.06
C GLN A 31 -2.70 -14.76 13.76
N GLU A 32 -2.82 -15.91 13.11
CA GLU A 32 -2.14 -16.18 11.83
C GLU A 32 -2.56 -15.19 10.74
N ILE A 33 -3.86 -14.90 10.64
CA ILE A 33 -4.39 -13.91 9.69
C ILE A 33 -3.89 -12.51 10.01
N LEU A 34 -3.82 -12.12 11.28
CA LEU A 34 -3.35 -10.79 11.66
C LEU A 34 -1.88 -10.58 11.29
N ILE A 35 -1.04 -11.60 11.49
CA ILE A 35 0.39 -11.55 11.12
C ILE A 35 0.52 -11.39 9.59
N LYS A 36 -0.19 -12.22 8.81
CA LYS A 36 -0.17 -12.13 7.34
C LYS A 36 -0.72 -10.79 6.84
N PHE A 37 -1.81 -10.31 7.44
CA PHE A 37 -2.37 -9.00 7.09
C PHE A 37 -1.38 -7.86 7.34
N HIS A 38 -0.59 -7.92 8.42
CA HIS A 38 0.44 -6.91 8.67
C HIS A 38 1.57 -6.97 7.63
N GLU A 39 2.02 -8.16 7.25
CA GLU A 39 3.00 -8.33 6.17
C GLU A 39 2.49 -7.75 4.85
N ASP A 40 1.26 -8.09 4.45
CA ASP A 40 0.62 -7.56 3.24
C ASP A 40 0.48 -6.03 3.27
N MET A 41 0.24 -5.45 4.45
CA MET A 41 0.18 -3.99 4.61
C MET A 41 1.54 -3.32 4.35
N LEU A 42 2.66 -3.94 4.78
CA LEU A 42 4.01 -3.44 4.50
C LEU A 42 4.36 -3.56 3.01
N VAL A 43 4.00 -4.67 2.37
CA VAL A 43 4.19 -4.86 0.92
C VAL A 43 3.39 -3.81 0.13
N ARG A 44 2.14 -3.58 0.52
CA ARG A 44 1.28 -2.54 -0.06
C ARG A 44 1.88 -1.14 0.11
N GLU A 45 2.46 -0.85 1.28
CA GLU A 45 3.15 0.43 1.53
C GLU A 45 4.32 0.62 0.55
N ASN A 46 5.16 -0.39 0.39
CA ASN A 46 6.29 -0.34 -0.54
C ASN A 46 5.82 -0.11 -1.98
N LEU A 47 4.76 -0.83 -2.41
CA LEU A 47 4.18 -0.66 -3.73
C LEU A 47 3.70 0.77 -3.98
N TYR A 48 2.95 1.36 -3.03
CA TYR A 48 2.49 2.74 -3.17
C TYR A 48 3.65 3.74 -3.17
N ARG A 49 4.66 3.52 -2.32
CA ARG A 49 5.86 4.34 -2.27
C ARG A 49 6.57 4.36 -3.62
N ASP A 50 6.73 3.20 -4.25
CA ASP A 50 7.40 3.10 -5.55
C ASP A 50 6.53 3.67 -6.70
N MET A 51 5.21 3.47 -6.66
CA MET A 51 4.29 4.15 -7.59
C MET A 51 4.40 5.68 -7.50
N LEU A 52 4.48 6.24 -6.28
CA LEU A 52 4.60 7.68 -6.07
C LEU A 52 5.96 8.22 -6.52
N LYS A 53 7.06 7.51 -6.21
CA LYS A 53 8.39 7.87 -6.73
C LYS A 53 8.40 7.96 -8.25
N ASN A 54 7.85 6.94 -8.91
CA ASN A 54 7.74 6.90 -10.37
C ASN A 54 6.88 8.05 -10.92
N ALA A 55 5.73 8.32 -10.29
CA ALA A 55 4.85 9.41 -10.69
C ALA A 55 5.48 10.81 -10.53
N TRP A 56 6.43 10.96 -9.60
CA TRP A 56 7.15 12.20 -9.33
C TRP A 56 8.55 12.26 -9.95
N GLY A 57 8.97 11.23 -10.70
CA GLY A 57 10.31 11.16 -11.31
C GLY A 57 11.46 11.03 -10.30
N ILE A 58 11.18 10.66 -9.05
CA ILE A 58 12.21 10.55 -8.00
C ILE A 58 12.93 9.21 -8.15
N GLY A 59 14.26 9.24 -8.26
CA GLY A 59 15.07 8.04 -8.43
C GLY A 59 15.16 7.53 -9.87
N GLN A 60 14.65 8.29 -10.85
CA GLN A 60 15.18 8.20 -12.20
C GLN A 60 16.56 8.86 -12.17
N GLU A 61 17.60 8.05 -12.32
CA GLU A 61 18.95 8.56 -12.51
C GLU A 61 18.98 9.27 -13.87
N ASP A 62 18.88 10.60 -13.85
CA ASP A 62 19.05 11.44 -15.03
C ASP A 62 20.53 11.42 -15.44
N TRP A 63 20.95 10.33 -16.09
CA TRP A 63 22.28 10.16 -16.68
C TRP A 63 22.66 11.31 -17.65
N LEU A 64 21.67 12.07 -18.13
CA LEU A 64 21.87 13.29 -18.92
C LEU A 64 22.39 14.46 -18.09
N THR A 65 21.95 14.61 -16.84
CA THR A 65 22.40 15.74 -15.98
C THR A 65 23.82 15.53 -15.48
N ASP A 66 24.20 14.32 -15.10
CA ASP A 66 25.54 14.01 -14.60
C ASP A 66 26.62 14.09 -15.71
N SER A 67 26.24 13.76 -16.95
CA SER A 67 27.09 13.92 -18.15
C SER A 67 27.31 15.39 -18.55
N LEU A 68 26.30 16.25 -18.37
CA LEU A 68 26.39 17.68 -18.73
C LEU A 68 27.25 18.50 -17.76
N PHE A 69 27.32 18.12 -16.48
CA PHE A 69 28.11 18.84 -15.47
C PHE A 69 29.52 18.24 -15.24
N SER A 70 29.82 17.04 -15.76
CA SER A 70 31.16 16.43 -15.69
C SER A 70 32.07 16.79 -16.89
N ALA A 71 31.52 17.44 -17.92
CA ALA A 71 32.23 17.81 -19.14
C ALA A 71 32.76 19.27 -19.18
N GLY A 72 32.69 20.01 -18.06
CA GLY A 72 33.20 21.40 -17.93
C GLY A 72 34.09 21.56 -16.72
#